data_AF-A0AAW8WK06-F1
#
_entry.id   AF-A0AAW8WK06-F1
#
_cell.length_a   1.000
_cell.length_b   1.000
_cell.length_c   1.000
_cell.angle_alpha   90.00
_cell.angle_beta   90.00
_cell.angle_gamma   90.00
#
_symmetry.space_group_name_H-M   'P 1'
#
loop_
_entity.id
_entity.type
_entity.pdbx_description
1 polymer ?
#
loop_
_entity_poly.entity_id
_entity_poly.type
_entity_poly.pdbx_seq_one_letter_code
_entity_poly.pdbx_strand_id
1 'polypeptide(L)' 'MQRLTGRFKGHREPANTVEPSGRPNIFSDPDWQNYDYQHDMATDPELQPLSPVGREHLE' A
#
# COMPACT_ATOMS: atom_id res chain seq x y z
N MET A 1 23.71 -1.83 -40.06
CA MET A 1 22.70 -1.84 -38.98
C MET A 1 23.42 -2.10 -37.66
N GLN A 2 23.54 -1.09 -36.81
CA GLN A 2 24.26 -1.18 -35.53
C GLN A 2 23.26 -1.52 -34.43
N ARG A 3 23.43 -2.65 -33.74
CA ARG A 3 22.57 -3.05 -32.61
C ARG A 3 23.16 -2.44 -31.34
N LEU A 4 22.50 -1.41 -30.79
CA LEU A 4 22.83 -0.85 -29.49
C LEU A 4 22.47 -1.88 -28.40
N THR A 5 23.44 -2.63 -27.89
CA THR A 5 23.24 -3.44 -26.69
C THR A 5 23.36 -2.53 -25.47
N GLY A 6 22.28 -1.81 -25.17
CA GLY A 6 22.16 -1.02 -23.95
C GLY A 6 22.06 -1.95 -22.74
N ARG A 7 23.16 -2.09 -21.99
CA ARG A 7 23.14 -2.69 -20.66
C ARG A 7 22.44 -1.71 -19.72
N PHE A 8 21.14 -1.88 -19.52
CA PHE A 8 20.40 -1.15 -18.50
C PHE A 8 21.01 -1.47 -17.14
N LYS A 9 21.82 -0.55 -16.63
CA LYS A 9 22.26 -0.57 -15.23
C LYS A 9 21.10 -0.01 -14.43
N GLY A 10 20.13 -0.87 -14.11
CA GLY A 10 19.08 -0.53 -13.17
C GLY A 10 19.74 -0.13 -11.86
N HIS A 11 19.64 1.15 -11.50
CA HIS A 11 19.91 1.58 -10.14
C HIS A 11 18.80 0.95 -9.29
N ARG A 12 19.10 -0.20 -8.70
CA ARG A 12 18.28 -0.76 -7.63
C ARG A 12 18.31 0.29 -6.53
N GLU A 13 17.19 0.96 -6.31
CA GLU A 13 17.01 1.80 -5.14
C GLU A 13 17.47 1.00 -3.91
N PRO A 14 18.17 1.61 -2.94
CA PRO A 14 18.53 0.90 -1.72
C PRO A 14 17.25 0.27 -1.20
N ALA A 15 17.26 -1.05 -1.02
CA ALA A 15 16.12 -1.74 -0.44
C ALA A 15 15.81 -0.99 0.86
N ASN A 16 14.68 -0.29 0.90
CA ASN A 16 14.19 0.31 2.13
C ASN A 16 14.17 -0.85 3.13
N THR A 17 15.14 -0.85 4.05
CA THR A 17 15.20 -1.84 5.12
C THR A 17 13.95 -1.60 5.93
N VAL A 18 12.90 -2.38 5.66
CA VAL A 18 11.69 -2.37 6.46
C VAL A 18 12.13 -2.91 7.80
N GLU A 19 12.38 -2.01 8.75
CA GLU A 19 12.63 -2.42 10.13
C GLU A 19 11.42 -3.25 10.57
N PRO A 20 11.62 -4.46 11.12
CA PRO A 20 10.52 -5.27 11.59
C PRO A 20 9.80 -4.45 12.66
N SER A 21 8.57 -4.03 12.36
CA SER A 21 7.85 -2.99 13.11
C SER A 21 7.42 -3.41 14.52
N GLY A 22 7.97 -4.52 15.05
CA GLY A 22 7.54 -5.18 16.28
C GLY A 22 6.10 -5.69 16.23
N ARG A 23 5.38 -5.43 15.13
CA ARG A 23 3.99 -5.81 14.94
C ARG A 23 3.94 -7.28 14.52
N PRO A 24 3.00 -8.07 15.07
CA PRO A 24 2.78 -9.43 14.62
C PRO A 24 2.45 -9.43 13.12
N ASN A 25 3.03 -10.39 12.40
CA ASN A 25 2.77 -10.55 10.98
C ASN A 25 1.34 -11.07 10.78
N ILE A 26 0.51 -10.29 10.09
CA ILE A 26 -0.87 -10.68 9.78
C ILE A 26 -0.96 -11.98 8.97
N PHE A 27 0.07 -12.31 8.18
CA PHE A 27 0.11 -13.56 7.40
C PHE A 27 0.43 -14.80 8.24
N SER A 28 0.85 -14.60 9.49
CA SER A 28 1.11 -15.69 10.42
C SER A 28 -0.17 -16.28 11.01
N ASP A 29 -1.29 -15.56 10.94
CA ASP A 29 -2.58 -16.01 11.45
C ASP A 29 -3.51 -16.44 10.30
N PRO A 30 -3.92 -17.72 10.17
CA PRO A 30 -4.73 -18.17 9.05
C PRO A 30 -6.08 -17.44 8.88
N ASP A 31 -6.56 -16.73 9.91
CA ASP A 31 -7.77 -15.91 9.83
C ASP A 31 -7.66 -14.81 8.76
N TRP A 32 -6.44 -14.39 8.37
CA TRP A 32 -6.26 -13.43 7.28
C TRP A 32 -6.88 -13.90 5.96
N GLN A 33 -6.98 -15.21 5.74
CA GLN A 33 -7.58 -15.77 4.52
C GLN A 33 -9.10 -15.57 4.45
N ASN A 34 -9.74 -15.42 5.61
CA ASN A 34 -11.18 -15.20 5.73
C ASN A 34 -11.50 -13.73 6.04
N TYR A 35 -10.51 -12.83 5.95
CA TYR A 35 -10.70 -11.42 6.25
C TYR A 35 -11.67 -10.78 5.23
N ASP A 36 -12.85 -10.39 5.72
CA ASP A 36 -13.88 -9.76 4.90
C ASP A 36 -13.76 -8.24 4.91
N TYR A 37 -12.94 -7.73 3.99
CA TYR A 37 -12.74 -6.29 3.83
C TYR A 37 -14.04 -5.53 3.51
N GLN A 38 -15.02 -6.18 2.86
CA GLN A 38 -16.28 -5.51 2.52
C GLN A 38 -17.13 -5.27 3.77
N HIS A 39 -17.09 -6.20 4.73
CA HIS A 39 -17.75 -6.02 6.02
C HIS A 39 -17.16 -4.85 6.79
N ASP A 40 -15.84 -4.80 6.93
CA ASP A 40 -15.16 -3.75 7.69
C ASP A 40 -15.32 -2.38 7.04
N MET A 41 -15.32 -2.30 5.70
CA MET A 41 -15.67 -1.06 5.00
C MET A 41 -17.10 -0.56 5.29
N ALA A 42 -18.02 -1.41 5.75
CA ALA A 42 -19.37 -1.02 6.08
C ALA A 42 -19.56 -0.72 7.58
N THR A 43 -18.74 -1.33 8.44
CA THR A 43 -18.93 -1.29 9.90
C THR A 43 -17.88 -0.45 10.62
N ASP A 44 -16.67 -0.32 10.07
CA ASP A 44 -15.57 0.44 10.66
C ASP A 44 -15.63 1.92 10.21
N PRO A 45 -15.84 2.88 11.14
CA PRO A 45 -15.80 4.30 10.86
C PRO A 45 -14.43 4.79 10.39
N GLU A 46 -13.33 4.16 10.82
CA GLU A 46 -11.96 4.55 10.45
C GLU A 46 -11.63 4.20 9.00
N LEU A 47 -12.31 3.22 8.42
CA LEU A 47 -12.18 2.82 7.02
C LEU A 47 -13.14 3.56 6.09
N GLN A 48 -14.02 4.40 6.64
CA GLN A 48 -14.90 5.22 5.81
C GLN A 48 -14.09 6.24 5.03
N PRO A 49 -14.45 6.50 3.77
CA PRO A 49 -13.82 7.57 3.00
C PRO A 49 -14.03 8.88 3.74
N LEU A 50 -12.92 9.49 4.16
CA LEU A 50 -12.95 10.82 4.76
C LEU A 50 -13.56 11.79 3.75
N SER A 51 -14.50 12.62 4.20
CA SER A 51 -14.96 13.76 3.42
C SER A 51 -13.71 14.54 2.98
N PRO A 52 -13.54 14.83 1.68
CA PRO A 52 -12.41 15.61 1.23
C PRO A 52 -12.50 17.00 1.86
N VAL A 53 -11.73 17.22 2.91
CA VAL A 53 -11.61 18.51 3.59
C VAL A 53 -10.70 19.36 2.71
N GLY A 54 -11.30 20.17 1.84
CA GLY A 54 -10.53 20.95 0.87
C GLY A 54 -11.25 21.34 -0.41
N ARG A 55 -12.59 21.33 -0.47
CA ARG A 55 -13.27 22.12 -1.48
C ARG A 55 -13.22 23.57 -1.03
N GLU A 56 -12.23 24.30 -1.53
CA GLU A 56 -12.35 25.74 -1.63
C GLU A 56 -13.67 26.04 -2.36
N HIS A 57 -14.67 26.50 -1.61
CA HIS A 57 -15.88 27.10 -2.18
C HIS A 57 -15.41 28.37 -2.89
N LEU A 58 -15.20 28.28 -4.20
CA LEU A 58 -15.11 29.44 -5.08
C LEU A 58 -16.53 29.98 -5.25
N GLU A 59 -17.00 30.74 -4.26
CA GLU A 59 -18.11 31.69 -4.44
C GLU A 59 -17.59 33.01 -5.01
#